data_AF-A0A954CHW4-F1
#
_entry.id   AF-A0A954CHW4-F1
#
_cell.length_a   1.000
_cell.length_b   1.000
_cell.length_c   1.000
_cell.angle_alpha   90.00
_cell.angle_beta   90.00
_cell.angle_gamma   90.00
#
_symmetry.space_group_name_H-M   'P 1'
#
loop_
_entity.id
_entity.type
_entity.pdbx_description
1 polymer ?
#
loop_
_entity_poly.entity_id
_entity_poly.type
_entity_poly.pdbx_seq_one_letter_code
_entity_poly.pdbx_strand_id
1 'polypeptide(L)'
;MDDFNLWVADTATEKNRDTKLDDVTEMKSRNTHHATRKKMASATSVGNKRRTRPLTLNQEVVDRVFDHAFDLGIASSREALNMQLNQMYQQAPRGLIRSQISWTTYGWACIVGCTACSSGCIFCYAKMLHDRRHEIYLKNNGCWKPDGKRMPVQYAKPFGEIQLLTERLGMPLRTRTPGRVFVNASSDVFHEEVPIDYIQKMFLVMGSCPHLRFQILTKRAKRLHELADRLPWFDNIEMGVTVDDHNAVKRAELLKQTPAKTKWVSAEPLLSPLREMNLSGLDWVVAGGETGAKEQKIRAAHPDWYRELRAACREANVAFFFKQTGDWVHESQLADTGLTGSTAGRPIHEWPDGTRSFRFGRVIRHDILDGQKLQEYPTNWASLN
;
A
#
# COMPACT_ATOMS: atom_id res chain seq x y z
N MET A 1 -6.57 21.30 5.44
CA MET A 1 -6.97 20.12 6.23
C MET A 1 -6.52 18.86 5.48
N ASP A 2 -5.30 18.85 4.90
CA ASP A 2 -5.00 18.06 3.67
C ASP A 2 -3.69 17.24 3.68
N ASP A 3 -3.08 16.96 4.84
CA ASP A 3 -1.71 16.39 4.90
C ASP A 3 -1.64 14.89 5.27
N PHE A 4 -2.66 14.12 4.91
CA PHE A 4 -2.62 12.67 5.03
C PHE A 4 -2.54 11.98 3.65
N ASN A 5 -2.70 12.74 2.56
CA ASN A 5 -2.44 12.24 1.20
C ASN A 5 -0.95 11.88 0.99
N LEU A 6 -0.05 12.33 1.87
CA LEU A 6 1.39 12.03 1.84
C LEU A 6 1.73 10.56 2.10
N TRP A 7 0.80 9.73 2.59
CA TRP A 7 1.14 8.32 2.87
C TRP A 7 0.98 7.40 1.65
N VAL A 8 0.09 7.73 0.71
CA VAL A 8 -0.11 6.93 -0.51
C VAL A 8 0.36 7.66 -1.78
N ALA A 9 0.69 8.95 -1.70
CA ALA A 9 1.16 9.74 -2.86
C ALA A 9 2.69 9.81 -3.03
N ASP A 10 3.48 9.55 -1.99
CA ASP A 10 4.94 9.78 -2.05
C ASP A 10 5.75 8.70 -2.79
N THR A 11 5.09 7.69 -3.37
CA THR A 11 5.77 6.78 -4.31
C THR A 11 5.86 7.32 -5.75
N ALA A 12 5.21 8.45 -6.07
CA ALA A 12 5.17 8.98 -7.45
C ALA A 12 5.23 10.51 -7.66
N THR A 13 5.26 11.37 -6.63
CA THR A 13 5.05 12.83 -6.83
C THR A 13 6.12 13.80 -6.27
N GLU A 14 7.41 13.57 -6.54
CA GLU A 14 8.43 14.65 -6.49
C GLU A 14 8.63 15.25 -7.91
N LYS A 15 7.56 15.72 -8.56
CA LYS A 15 7.66 16.34 -9.91
C LYS A 15 7.05 17.73 -10.04
N ASN A 16 6.83 18.48 -8.95
CA ASN A 16 6.22 19.81 -9.10
C ASN A 16 6.53 20.84 -7.99
N ARG A 17 7.69 20.80 -7.35
CA ARG A 17 8.08 21.85 -6.38
C ARG A 17 9.43 22.55 -6.59
N ASP A 18 10.24 22.14 -7.57
CA ASP A 18 11.59 22.71 -7.75
C ASP A 18 11.79 23.47 -9.08
N THR A 19 10.75 23.77 -9.85
CA THR A 19 10.86 24.63 -11.05
C THR A 19 9.83 25.75 -11.00
N LYS A 20 10.09 26.77 -10.18
CA LYS A 20 9.57 28.14 -10.30
C LYS A 20 10.31 29.06 -9.31
N LEU A 21 11.61 29.09 -9.46
CA LEU A 21 12.45 30.22 -9.10
C LEU A 21 13.26 30.51 -10.37
N ASP A 22 13.39 31.78 -10.70
CA ASP A 22 14.01 32.35 -11.90
C ASP A 22 12.99 32.69 -13.01
N ASP A 23 12.39 33.87 -12.85
CA ASP A 23 12.17 34.90 -13.87
C ASP A 23 11.18 35.93 -13.34
N VAL A 24 11.71 36.89 -12.57
CA VAL A 24 11.03 38.15 -12.26
C VAL A 24 11.94 39.27 -12.72
N THR A 25 11.77 39.69 -13.96
CA THR A 25 12.08 41.07 -14.36
C THR A 25 11.05 41.57 -15.35
N GLU A 26 10.64 42.81 -15.09
CA GLU A 26 9.93 43.73 -15.98
C GLU A 26 8.38 43.72 -16.06
N MET A 27 7.83 44.68 -15.28
CA MET A 27 7.23 45.92 -15.81
C MET A 27 5.70 46.06 -15.83
N LYS A 28 5.25 46.80 -14.81
CA LYS A 28 4.30 47.93 -14.82
C LYS A 28 2.80 47.69 -15.06
N SER A 29 2.09 48.03 -13.97
CA SER A 29 0.94 48.94 -13.87
C SER A 29 -0.38 48.62 -14.58
N ARG A 30 -1.43 48.48 -13.76
CA ARG A 30 -2.71 49.24 -13.77
C ARG A 30 -3.61 48.65 -12.66
N ASN A 31 -3.96 49.47 -11.66
CA ASN A 31 -5.31 50.02 -11.40
C ASN A 31 -6.41 48.95 -11.27
N THR A 32 -7.34 48.92 -10.31
CA THR A 32 -7.80 49.84 -9.25
C THR A 32 -8.86 49.10 -8.43
N HIS A 33 -9.00 49.46 -7.15
CA HIS A 33 -10.23 49.41 -6.33
C HIS A 33 -11.09 48.13 -6.24
N HIS A 34 -11.02 47.45 -5.08
CA HIS A 34 -12.23 47.09 -4.34
C HIS A 34 -11.99 47.03 -2.82
N ALA A 35 -12.83 47.76 -2.09
CA ALA A 35 -12.73 48.02 -0.66
C ALA A 35 -13.16 46.81 0.19
N THR A 36 -12.30 46.37 1.11
CA THR A 36 -12.62 45.37 2.13
C THR A 36 -13.22 46.01 3.39
N ARG A 37 -14.49 45.72 3.66
CA ARG A 37 -15.12 45.91 4.99
C ARG A 37 -14.58 44.85 5.96
N LYS A 38 -13.73 45.26 6.91
CA LYS A 38 -13.40 44.46 8.10
C LYS A 38 -14.60 44.45 9.05
N LYS A 39 -15.20 43.28 9.29
CA LYS A 39 -16.00 43.02 10.50
C LYS A 39 -15.16 42.17 11.44
N MET A 40 -14.79 42.75 12.58
CA MET A 40 -14.34 42.01 13.76
C MET A 40 -15.54 41.24 14.31
N ALA A 41 -15.41 39.92 14.43
CA ALA A 41 -16.31 39.09 15.21
C ALA A 41 -15.45 38.23 16.15
N SER A 42 -15.75 38.33 17.43
CA SER A 42 -15.09 37.65 18.53
C SER A 42 -15.20 36.13 18.39
N ALA A 43 -14.06 35.44 18.49
CA ALA A 43 -14.01 33.98 18.52
C ALA A 43 -14.45 33.48 19.90
N THR A 44 -15.73 33.15 20.04
CA THR A 44 -16.18 32.23 21.08
C THR A 44 -15.97 30.81 20.57
N SER A 45 -15.17 30.04 21.29
CA SER A 45 -14.86 28.64 21.01
C SER A 45 -16.10 27.76 21.20
N VAL A 46 -16.93 27.64 20.16
CA VAL A 46 -17.96 26.61 20.10
C VAL A 46 -17.25 25.30 19.78
N GLY A 47 -17.00 24.51 20.82
CA GLY A 47 -16.54 23.13 20.69
C GLY A 47 -17.48 22.38 19.77
N ASN A 48 -16.98 22.02 18.58
CA ASN A 48 -17.72 21.29 17.58
C ASN A 48 -17.89 19.84 18.08
N LYS A 49 -18.86 19.60 18.97
CA LYS A 49 -19.31 18.27 19.36
C LYS A 49 -19.86 17.60 18.10
N ARG A 50 -18.99 16.88 17.37
CA ARG A 50 -19.40 15.95 16.31
C ARG A 50 -20.40 14.97 16.93
N ARG A 51 -21.70 15.25 16.79
CA ARG A 51 -22.77 14.28 17.04
C ARG A 51 -22.67 13.23 15.95
N THR A 52 -21.81 12.24 16.16
CA THR A 52 -21.66 11.11 15.25
C THR A 52 -22.81 10.14 15.51
N ARG A 53 -23.73 10.05 14.55
CA ARG A 53 -24.75 9.00 14.53
C ARG A 53 -24.09 7.62 14.75
N PRO A 54 -24.76 6.69 15.44
CA PRO A 54 -24.23 5.33 15.60
C PRO A 54 -23.96 4.70 14.24
N LEU A 55 -23.04 3.73 14.21
CA LEU A 55 -22.86 2.88 13.04
C LEU A 55 -24.19 2.18 12.73
N THR A 56 -24.56 2.14 11.46
CA THR A 56 -25.72 1.39 10.97
C THR A 56 -25.22 0.44 9.89
N LEU A 57 -25.31 -0.85 10.15
CA LEU A 57 -24.99 -1.93 9.21
C LEU A 57 -26.29 -2.64 8.83
N ASN A 58 -26.32 -3.22 7.62
CA ASN A 58 -27.38 -4.15 7.24
C ASN A 58 -27.35 -5.36 8.20
N GLN A 59 -28.52 -5.81 8.65
CA GLN A 59 -28.67 -6.95 9.53
C GLN A 59 -27.99 -8.22 8.97
N GLU A 60 -28.08 -8.48 7.67
CA GLU A 60 -27.38 -9.60 7.02
C GLU A 60 -25.86 -9.52 7.15
N VAL A 61 -25.30 -8.30 7.11
CA VAL A 61 -23.86 -8.08 7.32
C VAL A 61 -23.50 -8.34 8.78
N VAL A 62 -24.33 -7.86 9.71
CA VAL A 62 -24.13 -8.09 11.15
C VAL A 62 -24.17 -9.58 11.47
N ASP A 63 -25.17 -10.29 10.96
CA ASP A 63 -25.34 -11.73 11.21
C ASP A 63 -24.16 -12.53 10.66
N ARG A 64 -23.77 -12.30 9.40
CA ARG A 64 -22.60 -12.96 8.81
C ARG A 64 -21.32 -12.69 9.61
N VAL A 65 -21.05 -11.44 9.99
CA VAL A 65 -19.84 -11.10 10.76
C VAL A 65 -19.90 -11.71 12.16
N PHE A 66 -21.10 -11.75 12.77
CA PHE A 66 -21.32 -12.36 14.07
C PHE A 66 -21.06 -13.86 14.06
N ASP A 67 -21.57 -14.61 13.07
CA ASP A 67 -21.40 -16.06 13.02
C ASP A 67 -19.91 -16.43 13.02
N HIS A 68 -19.10 -15.81 12.15
CA HIS A 68 -17.64 -16.00 12.14
C HIS A 68 -16.96 -15.54 13.44
N ALA A 69 -17.41 -14.44 14.05
CA ALA A 69 -16.84 -13.93 15.30
C ALA A 69 -17.17 -14.84 16.49
N PHE A 70 -18.37 -15.41 16.52
CA PHE A 70 -18.87 -16.27 17.57
C PHE A 70 -18.17 -17.63 17.55
N ASP A 71 -18.04 -18.24 16.36
CA ASP A 71 -17.35 -19.52 16.18
C ASP A 71 -15.89 -19.49 16.66
N LEU A 72 -15.24 -18.33 16.52
CA LEU A 72 -13.87 -18.10 16.95
C LEU A 72 -13.74 -17.56 18.40
N GLY A 73 -14.85 -17.39 19.11
CA GLY A 73 -14.87 -16.83 20.46
C GLY A 73 -14.44 -15.36 20.54
N ILE A 74 -14.47 -14.63 19.42
CA ILE A 74 -14.10 -13.21 19.33
C ILE A 74 -15.22 -12.32 19.89
N ALA A 75 -16.48 -12.73 19.70
CA ALA A 75 -17.66 -12.02 20.21
C ALA A 75 -18.62 -13.00 20.91
N SER A 76 -19.11 -12.62 22.09
CA SER A 76 -20.05 -13.43 22.88
C SER A 76 -21.52 -13.18 22.53
N SER A 77 -21.84 -12.03 21.92
CA SER A 77 -23.18 -11.70 21.47
C SER A 77 -23.15 -10.68 20.33
N ARG A 78 -24.28 -10.53 19.62
CA ARG A 78 -24.45 -9.53 18.56
C ARG A 78 -24.29 -8.11 19.10
N GLU A 79 -24.78 -7.87 20.32
CA GLU A 79 -24.66 -6.59 21.02
C GLU A 79 -23.20 -6.26 21.31
N ALA A 80 -22.41 -7.25 21.77
CA ALA A 80 -20.98 -7.07 22.03
C ALA A 80 -20.21 -6.73 20.74
N LEU A 81 -20.48 -7.46 19.65
CA LEU A 81 -19.89 -7.16 18.34
C LEU A 81 -20.26 -5.76 17.85
N ASN A 82 -21.55 -5.40 17.91
CA ASN A 82 -22.05 -4.10 17.47
C ASN A 82 -21.44 -2.97 18.30
N MET A 83 -21.29 -3.15 19.61
CA MET A 83 -20.64 -2.18 20.49
C MET A 83 -19.18 -1.98 20.08
N GLN A 84 -18.45 -3.06 19.81
CA GLN A 84 -17.05 -3.02 19.38
C GLN A 84 -16.89 -2.32 18.01
N LEU A 85 -17.69 -2.69 17.01
CA LEU A 85 -17.69 -2.07 15.68
C LEU A 85 -18.06 -0.59 15.75
N ASN A 86 -19.08 -0.24 16.54
CA ASN A 86 -19.48 1.14 16.74
C ASN A 86 -18.37 1.93 17.44
N GLN A 87 -17.70 1.39 18.45
CA GLN A 87 -16.56 2.05 19.10
C GLN A 87 -15.45 2.38 18.10
N MET A 88 -15.04 1.43 17.26
CA MET A 88 -14.04 1.65 16.22
C MET A 88 -14.51 2.71 15.21
N TYR A 89 -15.77 2.66 14.78
CA TYR A 89 -16.36 3.67 13.92
C TYR A 89 -16.35 5.06 14.57
N GLN A 90 -16.71 5.18 15.85
CA GLN A 90 -16.73 6.47 16.56
C GLN A 90 -15.32 7.07 16.68
N GLN A 91 -14.32 6.25 16.96
CA GLN A 91 -12.91 6.68 17.06
C GLN A 91 -12.31 7.07 15.70
N ALA A 92 -12.82 6.50 14.60
CA ALA A 92 -12.30 6.78 13.26
C ALA A 92 -12.37 8.28 12.92
N PRO A 93 -11.25 8.92 12.54
CA PRO A 93 -11.23 10.37 12.28
C PRO A 93 -12.03 10.75 11.03
N ARG A 94 -12.10 9.83 10.05
CA ARG A 94 -12.73 9.95 8.73
C ARG A 94 -12.75 8.61 7.99
N GLY A 95 -13.25 8.59 6.76
CA GLY A 95 -13.13 7.45 5.84
C GLY A 95 -11.72 7.26 5.28
N LEU A 96 -11.56 6.22 4.48
CA LEU A 96 -10.32 5.84 3.81
C LEU A 96 -9.83 6.90 2.81
N ILE A 97 -8.55 6.82 2.48
CA ILE A 97 -7.83 7.82 1.68
C ILE A 97 -7.57 7.23 0.32
N ARG A 98 -7.82 8.01 -0.74
CA ARG A 98 -7.50 7.56 -2.10
C ARG A 98 -6.02 7.27 -2.25
N SER A 99 -5.76 6.15 -2.92
CA SER A 99 -4.42 5.66 -3.24
C SER A 99 -3.92 6.26 -4.55
N GLN A 100 -2.59 6.37 -4.71
CA GLN A 100 -1.94 6.60 -6.01
C GLN A 100 -1.37 5.30 -6.60
N ILE A 101 -1.52 4.17 -5.92
CA ILE A 101 -1.14 2.85 -6.44
C ILE A 101 -2.15 2.47 -7.52
N SER A 102 -1.70 2.25 -8.75
CA SER A 102 -2.54 2.11 -9.96
C SER A 102 -3.63 1.04 -9.86
N TRP A 103 -3.37 -0.06 -9.14
CA TRP A 103 -4.28 -1.20 -9.03
C TRP A 103 -5.21 -1.14 -7.80
N THR A 104 -5.17 -0.09 -6.96
CA THR A 104 -6.03 0.01 -5.75
C THR A 104 -6.68 1.39 -5.57
N THR A 105 -7.85 1.44 -4.94
CA THR A 105 -8.62 2.70 -4.80
C THR A 105 -8.21 3.46 -3.54
N TYR A 106 -7.96 2.74 -2.45
CA TYR A 106 -7.75 3.30 -1.11
C TYR A 106 -6.55 2.68 -0.39
N GLY A 107 -5.98 3.41 0.56
CA GLY A 107 -5.02 2.87 1.54
C GLY A 107 -5.60 2.87 2.96
N TRP A 108 -5.33 1.82 3.74
CA TRP A 108 -5.79 1.69 5.13
C TRP A 108 -4.66 1.46 6.14
N ALA A 109 -3.96 2.53 6.52
CA ALA A 109 -2.82 2.49 7.44
C ALA A 109 -3.21 2.46 8.93
N CYS A 110 -3.64 1.31 9.46
CA CYS A 110 -3.89 1.14 10.90
C CYS A 110 -2.71 0.56 11.69
N ILE A 111 -1.68 0.04 11.00
CA ILE A 111 -0.40 -0.36 11.61
C ILE A 111 0.72 0.44 10.93
N VAL A 112 1.69 0.90 11.71
CA VAL A 112 2.93 1.51 11.22
C VAL A 112 4.13 0.78 11.81
N GLY A 113 5.14 0.53 10.98
CA GLY A 113 6.39 -0.10 11.39
C GLY A 113 6.49 -1.55 10.94
N CYS A 114 7.72 -2.03 10.80
CA CYS A 114 8.07 -3.41 10.44
C CYS A 114 9.56 -3.66 10.68
N THR A 115 9.95 -4.92 10.87
CA THR A 115 11.34 -5.40 10.85
C THR A 115 11.64 -6.23 9.60
N ALA A 116 12.89 -6.19 9.14
CA ALA A 116 13.33 -6.91 7.96
C ALA A 116 13.28 -8.44 8.18
N CYS A 117 12.75 -9.18 7.20
CA CYS A 117 12.60 -10.64 7.26
C CYS A 117 12.92 -11.36 5.94
N SER A 118 13.45 -10.64 4.94
CA SER A 118 13.76 -11.17 3.61
C SER A 118 14.81 -10.34 2.90
N SER A 119 15.37 -10.87 1.80
CA SER A 119 16.29 -10.14 0.93
C SER A 119 15.62 -8.91 0.30
N GLY A 120 14.32 -8.96 0.01
CA GLY A 120 13.50 -7.82 -0.43
C GLY A 120 13.31 -6.71 0.60
N CYS A 121 13.70 -6.92 1.87
CA CYS A 121 13.62 -5.88 2.91
C CYS A 121 14.84 -4.96 2.94
N ILE A 122 15.96 -5.33 2.30
CA ILE A 122 17.24 -4.60 2.37
C ILE A 122 17.06 -3.13 1.95
N PHE A 123 16.29 -2.87 0.90
CA PHE A 123 15.99 -1.53 0.39
C PHE A 123 14.51 -1.16 0.51
N CYS A 124 13.88 -1.56 1.61
CA CYS A 124 12.45 -1.33 1.84
C CYS A 124 12.08 0.15 1.76
N TYR A 125 11.22 0.50 0.79
CA TYR A 125 10.77 1.89 0.60
C TYR A 125 10.07 2.45 1.85
N ALA A 126 9.27 1.64 2.53
CA ALA A 126 8.52 2.06 3.70
C ALA A 126 9.46 2.47 4.85
N LYS A 127 10.52 1.68 5.09
CA LYS A 127 11.56 2.01 6.07
C LYS A 127 12.28 3.30 5.70
N MET A 128 12.77 3.43 4.47
CA MET A 128 13.49 4.63 4.03
C MET A 128 12.65 5.91 4.15
N LEU A 129 11.37 5.85 3.73
CA LEU A 129 10.47 7.00 3.83
C LEU A 129 10.13 7.33 5.28
N HIS A 130 9.89 6.33 6.13
CA HIS A 130 9.60 6.55 7.54
C HIS A 130 10.81 7.10 8.28
N ASP A 131 11.99 6.54 8.09
CA ASP A 131 13.23 7.00 8.74
C ASP A 131 13.55 8.44 8.36
N ARG A 132 13.43 8.82 7.07
CA ARG A 132 13.57 10.22 6.64
C ARG A 132 12.59 11.15 7.36
N ARG A 133 11.33 10.71 7.53
CA ARG A 133 10.31 11.50 8.25
C ARG A 133 10.55 11.52 9.76
N HIS A 134 11.07 10.45 10.33
CA HIS A 134 11.47 10.37 11.73
C HIS A 134 12.62 11.34 12.02
N GLU A 135 13.65 11.39 11.16
CA GLU A 135 14.74 12.36 11.25
C GLU A 135 14.23 13.81 11.20
N ILE A 136 13.33 14.13 10.25
CA ILE A 136 12.69 15.44 10.15
C ILE A 136 11.90 15.75 11.43
N TYR A 137 11.14 14.79 11.95
CA TYR A 137 10.36 14.93 13.17
C TYR A 137 11.25 15.30 14.35
N LEU A 138 12.38 14.59 14.55
CA LEU A 138 13.32 14.88 15.63
C LEU A 138 13.98 16.25 15.45
N LYS A 139 14.47 16.56 14.24
CA LYS A 139 15.17 17.82 13.94
C LYS A 139 14.30 19.05 14.17
N ASN A 140 13.00 18.95 13.91
CA ASN A 140 12.06 20.07 13.94
C ASN A 140 11.06 19.96 15.09
N ASN A 141 11.40 19.24 16.18
CA ASN A 141 10.57 19.11 17.38
C ASN A 141 9.10 18.70 17.11
N GLY A 142 8.91 17.76 16.17
CA GLY A 142 7.62 17.22 15.76
C GLY A 142 6.88 18.03 14.69
N CYS A 143 7.56 18.93 13.99
CA CYS A 143 7.00 19.72 12.89
C CYS A 143 7.70 19.41 11.54
N TRP A 144 7.05 19.70 10.42
CA TRP A 144 7.68 19.49 9.09
C TRP A 144 8.86 20.44 8.83
N LYS A 145 8.85 21.59 9.51
CA LYS A 145 9.88 22.64 9.56
C LYS A 145 9.93 23.17 11.00
N PRO A 146 11.00 23.84 11.45
CA PRO A 146 11.14 24.26 12.86
C PRO A 146 9.90 24.97 13.45
N ASP A 147 9.28 25.89 12.70
CA ASP A 147 8.04 26.59 13.09
C ASP A 147 6.83 26.16 12.24
N GLY A 148 6.88 24.94 11.72
CA GLY A 148 5.94 24.43 10.73
C GLY A 148 4.74 23.71 11.31
N LYS A 149 3.90 23.20 10.41
CA LYS A 149 2.80 22.32 10.78
C LYS A 149 3.31 21.07 11.50
N ARG A 150 2.59 20.66 12.55
CA ARG A 150 2.84 19.39 13.26
C ARG A 150 2.81 18.19 12.31
N MET A 151 3.79 17.33 12.47
CA MET A 151 3.85 16.03 11.82
C MET A 151 2.97 15.03 12.57
N PRO A 152 2.46 13.99 11.88
CA PRO A 152 1.82 12.87 12.53
C PRO A 152 2.70 12.24 13.61
N VAL A 153 2.13 11.98 14.78
CA VAL A 153 2.86 11.49 15.96
C VAL A 153 3.56 10.15 15.74
N GLN A 154 3.12 9.35 14.76
CA GLN A 154 3.77 8.07 14.46
C GLN A 154 5.25 8.20 14.04
N TYR A 155 5.67 9.38 13.59
CA TYR A 155 7.06 9.67 13.25
C TYR A 155 7.90 10.06 14.48
N ALA A 156 7.32 10.12 15.68
CA ALA A 156 8.08 10.23 16.91
C ALA A 156 8.87 8.95 17.23
N LYS A 157 8.47 7.82 16.64
CA LYS A 157 9.07 6.50 16.85
C LYS A 157 9.77 5.99 15.58
N PRO A 158 10.86 5.22 15.72
CA PRO A 158 11.56 4.62 14.59
C PRO A 158 10.69 3.57 13.88
N PHE A 159 11.00 3.25 12.62
CA PHE A 159 10.20 2.29 11.84
C PHE A 159 10.20 0.86 12.40
N GLY A 160 11.25 0.50 13.16
CA GLY A 160 11.36 -0.82 13.79
C GLY A 160 10.40 -1.04 14.96
N GLU A 161 9.83 0.02 15.53
CA GLU A 161 8.79 -0.11 16.55
C GLU A 161 7.41 -0.24 15.91
N ILE A 162 6.73 -1.36 16.19
CA ILE A 162 5.35 -1.55 15.74
C ILE A 162 4.41 -0.62 16.51
N GLN A 163 3.59 0.10 15.75
CA GLN A 163 2.62 1.06 16.26
C GLN A 163 1.22 0.67 15.80
N LEU A 164 0.34 0.40 16.75
CA LEU A 164 -1.06 0.12 16.51
C LEU A 164 -1.86 1.42 16.59
N LEU A 165 -2.40 1.85 15.46
CA LEU A 165 -3.16 3.09 15.35
C LEU A 165 -4.65 2.75 15.45
N THR A 166 -5.06 2.36 16.66
CA THR A 166 -6.41 1.86 16.99
C THR A 166 -7.50 2.82 16.55
N GLU A 167 -7.25 4.13 16.60
CA GLU A 167 -8.19 5.15 16.13
C GLU A 167 -8.46 5.06 14.63
N ARG A 168 -7.63 4.34 13.85
CA ARG A 168 -7.80 4.16 12.40
C ARG A 168 -8.50 2.86 12.03
N LEU A 169 -8.77 1.96 12.99
CA LEU A 169 -9.43 0.69 12.72
C LEU A 169 -10.79 0.89 12.05
N GLY A 170 -11.60 1.86 12.50
CA GLY A 170 -12.93 2.11 11.93
C GLY A 170 -12.96 2.94 10.64
N MET A 171 -11.82 3.29 10.02
CA MET A 171 -11.82 4.09 8.79
C MET A 171 -12.59 3.43 7.62
N PRO A 172 -12.52 2.10 7.41
CA PRO A 172 -13.35 1.43 6.41
C PRO A 172 -14.85 1.58 6.68
N LEU A 173 -15.30 1.50 7.94
CA LEU A 173 -16.70 1.68 8.34
C LEU A 173 -17.25 3.08 8.02
N ARG A 174 -16.37 4.08 7.82
CA ARG A 174 -16.73 5.44 7.40
C ARG A 174 -16.70 5.65 5.89
N THR A 175 -16.28 4.65 5.12
CA THR A 175 -16.09 4.74 3.67
C THR A 175 -17.32 4.16 2.98
N ARG A 176 -18.03 4.98 2.21
CA ARG A 176 -19.29 4.57 1.55
C ARG A 176 -19.11 4.14 0.10
N THR A 177 -18.15 4.74 -0.59
CA THR A 177 -17.90 4.46 -2.00
C THR A 177 -17.19 3.11 -2.14
N PRO A 178 -17.68 2.21 -3.00
CA PRO A 178 -17.00 0.95 -3.29
C PRO A 178 -15.58 1.15 -3.78
N GLY A 179 -14.73 0.14 -3.59
CA GLY A 179 -13.37 0.16 -4.11
C GLY A 179 -12.43 -0.86 -3.46
N ARG A 180 -11.21 -0.91 -3.99
CA ARG A 180 -10.13 -1.77 -3.48
C ARG A 180 -9.34 -1.02 -2.41
N VAL A 181 -8.95 -1.72 -1.35
CA VAL A 181 -8.28 -1.15 -0.17
C VAL A 181 -6.97 -1.91 0.08
N PHE A 182 -5.84 -1.25 -0.11
CA PHE A 182 -4.55 -1.80 0.28
C PHE A 182 -4.28 -1.55 1.77
N VAL A 183 -4.11 -2.63 2.54
CA VAL A 183 -4.14 -2.56 4.03
C VAL A 183 -2.77 -2.15 4.62
N ASN A 184 -1.64 -2.62 4.07
CA ASN A 184 -0.35 -2.53 4.77
C ASN A 184 0.75 -1.82 3.98
N ALA A 185 0.54 -0.54 3.61
CA ALA A 185 1.54 0.17 2.80
C ALA A 185 2.79 0.67 3.57
N SER A 186 2.87 0.54 4.89
CA SER A 186 4.12 0.76 5.65
C SER A 186 4.16 -0.08 6.93
N SER A 187 3.74 -1.34 6.81
CA SER A 187 3.69 -2.32 7.89
C SER A 187 3.53 -3.73 7.34
N ASP A 188 3.44 -4.72 8.21
CA ASP A 188 3.05 -6.09 7.88
C ASP A 188 2.04 -6.55 8.95
N VAL A 189 0.79 -6.89 8.56
CA VAL A 189 -0.27 -7.35 9.50
C VAL A 189 0.17 -8.55 10.31
N PHE A 190 1.00 -9.41 9.73
CA PHE A 190 1.48 -10.63 10.38
C PHE A 190 2.88 -10.45 10.94
N HIS A 191 3.25 -9.23 11.36
CA HIS A 191 4.42 -9.01 12.21
C HIS A 191 4.24 -9.69 13.58
N GLU A 192 5.31 -10.25 14.16
CA GLU A 192 5.24 -10.98 15.42
C GLU A 192 4.72 -10.16 16.61
N GLU A 193 5.02 -8.85 16.61
CA GLU A 193 4.55 -7.90 17.61
C GLU A 193 3.11 -7.39 17.39
N VAL A 194 2.47 -7.71 16.25
CA VAL A 194 1.04 -7.38 16.05
C VAL A 194 0.20 -8.43 16.79
N PRO A 195 -0.56 -8.05 17.82
CA PRO A 195 -1.39 -8.97 18.59
C PRO A 195 -2.51 -9.57 17.74
N ILE A 196 -2.83 -10.85 17.97
CA ILE A 196 -3.88 -11.53 17.20
C ILE A 196 -5.25 -10.85 17.36
N ASP A 197 -5.59 -10.33 18.54
CA ASP A 197 -6.87 -9.66 18.77
C ASP A 197 -7.00 -8.38 17.91
N TYR A 198 -5.87 -7.72 17.62
CA TYR A 198 -5.81 -6.60 16.69
C TYR A 198 -6.07 -7.05 15.24
N ILE A 199 -5.47 -8.17 14.81
CA ILE A 199 -5.70 -8.75 13.48
C ILE A 199 -7.16 -9.19 13.34
N GLN A 200 -7.73 -9.83 14.36
CA GLN A 200 -9.15 -10.21 14.41
C GLN A 200 -10.06 -8.98 14.29
N LYS A 201 -9.78 -7.90 15.03
CA LYS A 201 -10.49 -6.61 14.89
C LYS A 201 -10.44 -6.08 13.45
N MET A 202 -9.27 -6.17 12.81
CA MET A 202 -9.14 -5.77 11.40
C MET A 202 -10.04 -6.61 10.49
N PHE A 203 -10.03 -7.94 10.65
CA PHE A 203 -10.86 -8.84 9.83
C PHE A 203 -12.36 -8.60 10.06
N LEU A 204 -12.81 -8.36 11.29
CA LEU A 204 -14.20 -7.98 11.58
C LEU A 204 -14.62 -6.69 10.88
N VAL A 205 -13.74 -5.68 10.85
CA VAL A 205 -13.98 -4.44 10.11
C VAL A 205 -14.07 -4.72 8.60
N MET A 206 -13.21 -5.59 8.06
CA MET A 206 -13.24 -5.98 6.65
C MET A 206 -14.56 -6.67 6.30
N GLY A 207 -14.98 -7.68 7.08
CA GLY A 207 -16.24 -8.39 6.88
C GLY A 207 -17.48 -7.51 7.02
N SER A 208 -17.37 -6.42 7.79
CA SER A 208 -18.44 -5.41 7.96
C SER A 208 -18.57 -4.45 6.77
N CYS A 209 -17.65 -4.50 5.80
CA CYS A 209 -17.61 -3.60 4.65
C CYS A 209 -17.63 -4.36 3.31
N PRO A 210 -18.72 -5.08 2.95
CA PRO A 210 -18.76 -5.94 1.76
C PRO A 210 -18.60 -5.21 0.42
N HIS A 211 -18.85 -3.89 0.39
CA HIS A 211 -18.61 -3.03 -0.78
C HIS A 211 -17.13 -2.67 -0.99
N LEU A 212 -16.25 -3.02 -0.05
CA LEU A 212 -14.81 -2.84 -0.13
C LEU A 212 -14.11 -4.19 -0.26
N ARG A 213 -13.12 -4.29 -1.15
CA ARG A 213 -12.22 -5.45 -1.25
C ARG A 213 -10.88 -5.12 -0.61
N PHE A 214 -10.42 -5.95 0.31
CA PHE A 214 -9.23 -5.68 1.13
C PHE A 214 -8.03 -6.51 0.66
N GLN A 215 -7.04 -5.82 0.12
CA GLN A 215 -5.78 -6.38 -0.35
C GLN A 215 -4.77 -6.38 0.79
N ILE A 216 -4.55 -7.55 1.37
CA ILE A 216 -3.54 -7.77 2.40
C ILE A 216 -2.30 -8.36 1.72
N LEU A 217 -1.12 -7.86 2.08
CA LEU A 217 0.15 -8.40 1.64
C LEU A 217 1.06 -8.61 2.84
N THR A 218 1.77 -9.75 2.87
CA THR A 218 2.73 -10.08 3.94
C THR A 218 3.96 -10.82 3.41
N LYS A 219 5.10 -10.65 4.09
CA LYS A 219 6.28 -11.52 3.92
C LYS A 219 6.34 -12.63 4.97
N ARG A 220 5.46 -12.59 5.96
CA ARG A 220 5.46 -13.45 7.16
C ARG A 220 4.43 -14.57 7.01
N ALA A 221 4.50 -15.27 5.88
CA ALA A 221 3.54 -16.32 5.51
C ALA A 221 3.42 -17.46 6.54
N LYS A 222 4.49 -17.74 7.30
CA LYS A 222 4.45 -18.72 8.39
C LYS A 222 3.48 -18.30 9.49
N ARG A 223 3.56 -17.04 9.95
CA ARG A 223 2.65 -16.50 10.96
C ARG A 223 1.23 -16.36 10.42
N LEU A 224 1.08 -15.97 9.15
CA LEU A 224 -0.23 -16.02 8.48
C LEU A 224 -0.85 -17.41 8.58
N HIS A 225 -0.10 -18.45 8.21
CA HIS A 225 -0.56 -19.83 8.23
C HIS A 225 -0.89 -20.31 9.65
N GLU A 226 -0.01 -20.07 10.63
CA GLU A 226 -0.23 -20.41 12.05
C GLU A 226 -1.49 -19.75 12.66
N LEU A 227 -1.86 -18.57 12.16
CA LEU A 227 -3.02 -17.83 12.64
C LEU A 227 -4.27 -18.05 11.80
N ALA A 228 -4.19 -18.73 10.66
CA ALA A 228 -5.25 -18.77 9.66
C ALA A 228 -6.59 -19.29 10.23
N ASP A 229 -6.55 -20.36 11.02
CA ASP A 229 -7.74 -20.98 11.62
C ASP A 229 -8.34 -20.16 12.78
N ARG A 230 -7.68 -19.07 13.17
CA ARG A 230 -8.09 -18.18 14.26
C ARG A 230 -8.61 -16.83 13.76
N LEU A 231 -8.76 -16.67 12.44
CA LEU A 231 -9.17 -15.43 11.80
C LEU A 231 -10.53 -15.60 11.10
N PRO A 232 -11.45 -14.62 11.22
CA PRO A 232 -12.75 -14.70 10.57
C PRO A 232 -12.62 -14.32 9.09
N TRP A 233 -12.48 -15.32 8.20
CA TRP A 233 -12.30 -15.11 6.76
C TRP A 233 -13.60 -14.69 6.07
N PHE A 234 -13.53 -13.65 5.26
CA PHE A 234 -14.66 -13.12 4.48
C PHE A 234 -14.32 -13.06 2.99
N ASP A 235 -15.35 -13.17 2.15
CA ASP A 235 -15.24 -13.17 0.68
C ASP A 235 -14.53 -11.95 0.09
N ASN A 236 -14.57 -10.81 0.79
CA ASN A 236 -13.96 -9.56 0.36
C ASN A 236 -12.52 -9.37 0.86
N ILE A 237 -11.89 -10.41 1.42
CA ILE A 237 -10.48 -10.42 1.81
C ILE A 237 -9.65 -11.09 0.71
N GLU A 238 -8.72 -10.32 0.14
CA GLU A 238 -7.74 -10.77 -0.85
C GLU A 238 -6.39 -10.92 -0.15
N MET A 239 -6.05 -12.16 0.19
CA MET A 239 -4.86 -12.48 0.97
C MET A 239 -3.67 -12.74 0.07
N GLY A 240 -2.61 -11.98 0.25
CA GLY A 240 -1.42 -12.08 -0.58
C GLY A 240 -0.13 -12.24 0.20
N VAL A 241 0.85 -12.85 -0.46
CA VAL A 241 2.22 -12.95 0.04
C VAL A 241 3.20 -12.33 -0.94
N THR A 242 4.28 -11.73 -0.44
CA THR A 242 5.40 -11.35 -1.30
C THR A 242 6.27 -12.57 -1.56
N VAL A 243 6.63 -12.80 -2.83
CA VAL A 243 7.66 -13.76 -3.26
C VAL A 243 8.75 -12.98 -4.00
N ASP A 244 9.74 -12.49 -3.26
CA ASP A 244 10.80 -11.63 -3.80
C ASP A 244 11.94 -12.41 -4.49
N ASP A 245 12.17 -13.66 -4.11
CA ASP A 245 13.18 -14.54 -4.71
C ASP A 245 12.76 -16.02 -4.63
N HIS A 246 13.58 -16.91 -5.20
CA HIS A 246 13.36 -18.37 -5.19
C HIS A 246 13.21 -18.95 -3.78
N ASN A 247 13.90 -18.41 -2.77
CA ASN A 247 13.78 -18.88 -1.38
C ASN A 247 12.42 -18.51 -0.75
N ALA A 248 11.74 -17.51 -1.31
CA ALA A 248 10.44 -17.06 -0.85
C ALA A 248 9.27 -17.84 -1.47
N VAL A 249 9.49 -18.73 -2.45
CA VAL A 249 8.41 -19.49 -3.14
C VAL A 249 7.53 -20.25 -2.15
N LYS A 250 8.12 -20.82 -1.09
CA LYS A 250 7.38 -21.50 0.00
C LYS A 250 6.28 -20.66 0.66
N ARG A 251 6.34 -19.32 0.57
CA ARG A 251 5.28 -18.44 1.09
C ARG A 251 3.98 -18.62 0.32
N ALA A 252 4.05 -18.86 -0.99
CA ALA A 252 2.87 -19.14 -1.81
C ALA A 252 2.21 -20.46 -1.38
N GLU A 253 3.01 -21.49 -1.07
CA GLU A 253 2.46 -22.77 -0.57
C GLU A 253 1.76 -22.64 0.78
N LEU A 254 2.30 -21.81 1.69
CA LEU A 254 1.63 -21.50 2.96
C LEU A 254 0.35 -20.67 2.76
N LEU A 255 0.35 -19.74 1.80
CA LEU A 255 -0.85 -18.97 1.45
C LEU A 255 -1.98 -19.85 0.94
N LYS A 256 -1.67 -20.85 0.10
CA LYS A 256 -2.66 -21.79 -0.45
C LYS A 256 -3.41 -22.57 0.62
N GLN A 257 -2.77 -22.80 1.76
CA GLN A 257 -3.36 -23.51 2.91
C GLN A 257 -4.27 -22.62 3.77
N THR A 258 -4.40 -21.32 3.45
CA THR A 258 -5.33 -20.43 4.16
C THR A 258 -6.75 -20.53 3.62
N PRO A 259 -7.78 -20.25 4.44
CA PRO A 259 -9.18 -20.19 3.99
C PRO A 259 -9.51 -19.01 3.07
N ALA A 260 -8.55 -18.13 2.73
CA ALA A 260 -8.80 -16.98 1.88
C ALA A 260 -9.39 -17.38 0.52
N LYS A 261 -10.50 -16.75 0.12
CA LYS A 261 -11.16 -17.05 -1.16
C LYS A 261 -10.36 -16.55 -2.36
N THR A 262 -9.74 -15.38 -2.22
CA THR A 262 -8.83 -14.81 -3.24
C THR A 262 -7.40 -14.80 -2.69
N LYS A 263 -6.49 -15.44 -3.40
CA LYS A 263 -5.08 -15.64 -3.04
C LYS A 263 -4.15 -15.06 -4.08
N TRP A 264 -3.12 -14.35 -3.66
CA TRP A 264 -2.24 -13.66 -4.61
C TRP A 264 -0.79 -13.53 -4.23
N VAL A 265 0.03 -13.34 -5.26
CA VAL A 265 1.47 -13.15 -5.09
C VAL A 265 1.87 -11.77 -5.59
N SER A 266 2.58 -11.04 -4.73
CA SER A 266 3.38 -9.90 -5.16
C SER A 266 4.81 -10.39 -5.37
N ALA A 267 5.19 -10.58 -6.63
CA ALA A 267 6.56 -10.85 -7.03
C ALA A 267 7.36 -9.53 -7.07
N GLU A 268 7.45 -8.86 -5.92
CA GLU A 268 8.03 -7.51 -5.79
C GLU A 268 8.85 -7.30 -4.49
N PRO A 269 10.08 -6.76 -4.59
CA PRO A 269 10.84 -6.66 -5.83
C PRO A 269 11.14 -8.06 -6.38
N LEU A 270 11.12 -8.23 -7.71
CA LEU A 270 11.54 -9.48 -8.33
C LEU A 270 13.07 -9.56 -8.36
N LEU A 271 13.66 -10.41 -7.52
CA LEU A 271 15.12 -10.51 -7.32
C LEU A 271 15.74 -11.75 -7.95
N SER A 272 14.94 -12.69 -8.42
CA SER A 272 15.38 -13.88 -9.17
C SER A 272 14.25 -14.40 -10.06
N PRO A 273 14.53 -15.31 -11.01
CA PRO A 273 13.48 -16.11 -11.63
C PRO A 273 12.67 -16.86 -10.57
N LEU A 274 11.38 -17.07 -10.83
CA LEU A 274 10.45 -17.83 -9.97
C LEU A 274 9.94 -19.10 -10.67
N ARG A 275 10.81 -19.77 -11.43
CA ARG A 275 10.47 -20.95 -12.27
C ARG A 275 9.82 -22.09 -11.50
N GLU A 276 10.18 -22.23 -10.22
CA GLU A 276 9.70 -23.30 -9.34
C GLU A 276 8.40 -22.95 -8.62
N MET A 277 7.87 -21.73 -8.79
CA MET A 277 6.64 -21.32 -8.13
C MET A 277 5.43 -22.01 -8.75
N ASN A 278 4.84 -22.95 -8.02
CA ASN A 278 3.57 -23.54 -8.40
C ASN A 278 2.46 -22.47 -8.31
N LEU A 279 1.81 -22.19 -9.43
CA LEU A 279 0.74 -21.17 -9.51
C LEU A 279 -0.66 -21.71 -9.25
N SER A 280 -0.83 -23.05 -9.20
CA SER A 280 -2.12 -23.67 -8.92
C SER A 280 -2.70 -23.19 -7.59
N GLY A 281 -3.96 -22.75 -7.61
CA GLY A 281 -4.65 -22.22 -6.43
C GLY A 281 -4.36 -20.75 -6.11
N LEU A 282 -3.69 -20.02 -7.01
CA LEU A 282 -3.57 -18.56 -6.96
C LEU A 282 -4.50 -17.91 -7.98
N ASP A 283 -4.98 -16.70 -7.69
CA ASP A 283 -5.90 -15.97 -8.56
C ASP A 283 -5.20 -14.91 -9.43
N TRP A 284 -4.13 -14.31 -8.92
CA TRP A 284 -3.32 -13.34 -9.66
C TRP A 284 -1.91 -13.16 -9.09
N VAL A 285 -1.03 -12.69 -9.98
CA VAL A 285 0.37 -12.36 -9.69
C VAL A 285 0.67 -10.95 -10.16
N VAL A 286 1.21 -10.13 -9.25
CA VAL A 286 1.72 -8.79 -9.54
C VAL A 286 3.25 -8.86 -9.60
N ALA A 287 3.86 -8.47 -10.72
CA ALA A 287 5.30 -8.51 -10.90
C ALA A 287 5.90 -7.10 -11.08
N GLY A 288 7.03 -6.85 -10.43
CA GLY A 288 7.68 -5.55 -10.54
C GLY A 288 9.08 -5.48 -9.92
N GLY A 289 9.87 -4.54 -10.45
CA GLY A 289 11.26 -4.33 -10.05
C GLY A 289 11.43 -3.47 -8.81
N GLU A 290 12.64 -3.47 -8.26
CA GLU A 290 12.99 -2.71 -7.07
C GLU A 290 13.07 -1.19 -7.33
N THR A 291 12.59 -0.41 -6.38
CA THR A 291 12.56 1.07 -6.45
C THR A 291 13.26 1.71 -5.27
N GLY A 292 14.06 2.77 -5.49
CA GLY A 292 14.81 3.45 -4.43
C GLY A 292 14.74 4.98 -4.44
N ALA A 293 15.37 5.61 -3.45
CA ALA A 293 15.39 7.07 -3.28
C ALA A 293 16.75 7.72 -3.61
N LYS A 294 17.88 7.03 -3.41
CA LYS A 294 19.24 7.52 -3.71
C LYS A 294 20.14 6.37 -4.16
N GLU A 295 21.40 6.69 -4.49
CA GLU A 295 22.57 5.91 -4.95
C GLU A 295 22.83 4.54 -4.29
N GLN A 296 21.97 4.08 -3.39
CA GLN A 296 21.99 2.72 -2.85
C GLN A 296 21.81 1.69 -3.96
N LYS A 297 22.37 0.50 -3.74
CA LYS A 297 22.45 -0.66 -4.64
C LYS A 297 21.08 -1.30 -4.90
N ILE A 298 20.11 -0.52 -5.39
CA ILE A 298 18.83 -1.04 -5.89
C ILE A 298 19.13 -2.07 -6.96
N ARG A 299 18.49 -3.23 -6.87
CA ARG A 299 18.79 -4.38 -7.72
C ARG A 299 17.97 -4.31 -9.01
N ALA A 300 18.63 -4.63 -10.12
CA ALA A 300 17.98 -4.79 -11.41
C ALA A 300 17.23 -6.12 -11.46
N ALA A 301 16.18 -6.18 -12.25
CA ALA A 301 15.43 -7.40 -12.54
C ALA A 301 15.48 -7.65 -14.05
N HIS A 302 15.86 -8.87 -14.45
CA HIS A 302 15.97 -9.21 -15.86
C HIS A 302 14.58 -9.33 -16.48
N PRO A 303 14.32 -8.79 -17.69
CA PRO A 303 13.00 -8.84 -18.31
C PRO A 303 12.50 -10.26 -18.56
N ASP A 304 13.39 -11.22 -18.82
CA ASP A 304 12.99 -12.62 -18.99
C ASP A 304 12.32 -13.19 -17.74
N TRP A 305 12.66 -12.72 -16.54
CA TRP A 305 12.00 -13.20 -15.33
C TRP A 305 10.52 -12.81 -15.31
N TYR A 306 10.17 -11.63 -15.83
CA TYR A 306 8.77 -11.23 -16.00
C TYR A 306 8.09 -12.02 -17.12
N ARG A 307 8.79 -12.26 -18.24
CA ARG A 307 8.25 -13.02 -19.38
C ARG A 307 7.97 -14.48 -19.01
N GLU A 308 8.90 -15.12 -18.32
CA GLU A 308 8.75 -16.48 -17.79
C GLU A 308 7.58 -16.55 -16.81
N LEU A 309 7.49 -15.61 -15.86
CA LEU A 309 6.40 -15.57 -14.90
C LEU A 309 5.03 -15.34 -15.57
N ARG A 310 4.96 -14.46 -16.58
CA ARG A 310 3.77 -14.26 -17.40
C ARG A 310 3.36 -15.54 -18.14
N ALA A 311 4.32 -16.23 -18.76
CA ALA A 311 4.06 -17.47 -19.48
C ALA A 311 3.49 -18.54 -18.55
N ALA A 312 4.08 -18.71 -17.37
CA ALA A 312 3.58 -19.60 -16.33
C ALA A 312 2.17 -19.21 -15.86
N CYS A 313 1.89 -17.92 -15.65
CA CYS A 313 0.55 -17.45 -15.28
C CYS A 313 -0.49 -17.80 -16.36
N ARG A 314 -0.16 -17.61 -17.64
CA ARG A 314 -1.04 -17.97 -18.76
C ARG A 314 -1.33 -19.46 -18.80
N GLU A 315 -0.31 -20.30 -18.61
CA GLU A 315 -0.48 -21.77 -18.57
C GLU A 315 -1.35 -22.23 -17.40
N ALA A 316 -1.23 -21.55 -16.25
CA ALA A 316 -2.02 -21.84 -15.05
C ALA A 316 -3.39 -21.14 -15.00
N ASN A 317 -3.76 -20.36 -16.02
CA ASN A 317 -4.96 -19.50 -16.03
C ASN A 317 -5.05 -18.56 -14.81
N VAL A 318 -3.92 -17.96 -14.45
CA VAL A 318 -3.77 -16.99 -13.35
C VAL A 318 -3.57 -15.60 -13.95
N ALA A 319 -4.28 -14.60 -13.44
CA ALA A 319 -4.15 -13.25 -13.99
C ALA A 319 -2.76 -12.66 -13.71
N PHE A 320 -2.13 -12.07 -14.72
CA PHE A 320 -0.82 -11.44 -14.60
C PHE A 320 -0.87 -9.91 -14.70
N PHE A 321 -0.31 -9.24 -13.70
CA PHE A 321 -0.18 -7.79 -13.66
C PHE A 321 1.29 -7.39 -13.64
N PHE A 322 1.80 -6.91 -14.78
CA PHE A 322 3.08 -6.23 -14.85
C PHE A 322 2.95 -4.79 -14.37
N LYS A 323 3.57 -4.50 -13.23
CA LYS A 323 3.46 -3.18 -12.60
C LYS A 323 4.50 -2.20 -13.12
N GLN A 324 5.78 -2.57 -13.08
CA GLN A 324 6.88 -1.74 -13.56
C GLN A 324 8.23 -2.49 -13.55
N THR A 325 9.19 -1.99 -14.32
CA THR A 325 10.60 -2.45 -14.27
C THR A 325 11.40 -1.96 -13.06
N GLY A 326 10.88 -0.98 -12.30
CA GLY A 326 11.58 -0.37 -11.16
C GLY A 326 12.46 0.80 -11.58
N ASP A 327 13.62 0.97 -10.93
CA ASP A 327 14.56 2.06 -11.24
C ASP A 327 15.55 1.71 -12.40
N TRP A 328 15.51 0.48 -12.91
CA TRP A 328 16.39 -0.06 -13.96
C TRP A 328 15.60 -0.38 -15.22
N VAL A 329 16.20 -0.15 -16.39
CA VAL A 329 15.64 -0.53 -17.69
C VAL A 329 16.66 -1.39 -18.42
N HIS A 330 16.23 -2.57 -18.86
CA HIS A 330 17.05 -3.45 -19.68
C HIS A 330 17.21 -2.91 -21.11
N GLU A 331 18.34 -3.16 -21.76
CA GLU A 331 18.61 -2.63 -23.11
C GLU A 331 17.57 -3.08 -24.14
N SER A 332 16.99 -4.27 -23.98
CA SER A 332 15.88 -4.76 -24.81
C SER A 332 14.55 -4.01 -24.61
N GLN A 333 14.42 -3.24 -23.52
CA GLN A 333 13.19 -2.52 -23.17
C GLN A 333 13.33 -1.00 -23.33
N LEU A 334 14.46 -0.50 -23.86
CA LEU A 334 14.67 0.93 -24.03
C LEU A 334 13.59 1.57 -24.93
N ALA A 335 13.18 0.88 -26.00
CA ALA A 335 12.12 1.36 -26.89
C ALA A 335 10.78 1.55 -26.16
N ASP A 336 10.45 0.67 -25.22
CA ASP A 336 9.20 0.71 -24.45
C ASP A 336 9.11 1.93 -23.52
N THR A 337 10.24 2.57 -23.21
CA THR A 337 10.27 3.75 -22.33
C THR A 337 9.89 5.04 -23.05
N GLY A 338 9.92 5.06 -24.38
CA GLY A 338 9.76 6.28 -25.18
C GLY A 338 10.87 7.32 -24.97
N LEU A 339 11.99 6.95 -24.35
CA LEU A 339 13.09 7.88 -24.11
C LEU A 339 13.93 8.10 -25.35
N THR A 340 14.24 9.39 -25.58
CA THR A 340 15.25 9.86 -26.52
C THR A 340 16.58 10.19 -25.83
N GLY A 341 16.68 9.95 -24.52
CA GLY A 341 17.81 10.34 -23.68
C GLY A 341 19.00 9.38 -23.75
N SER A 342 20.21 9.92 -23.62
CA SER A 342 21.44 9.12 -23.63
C SER A 342 21.53 8.15 -22.45
N THR A 343 22.05 6.95 -22.72
CA THR A 343 22.50 5.96 -21.72
C THR A 343 23.90 6.26 -21.19
N ALA A 344 24.63 7.21 -21.81
CA ALA A 344 25.98 7.57 -21.41
C ALA A 344 26.03 8.12 -19.97
N GLY A 345 27.03 7.67 -19.21
CA GLY A 345 27.25 8.08 -17.82
C GLY A 345 26.25 7.50 -16.80
N ARG A 346 25.31 6.65 -17.21
CA ARG A 346 24.39 5.98 -16.29
C ARG A 346 25.04 4.77 -15.62
N PRO A 347 24.65 4.43 -14.38
CA PRO A 347 25.03 3.15 -13.78
C PRO A 347 24.56 1.98 -14.66
N ILE A 348 25.45 1.01 -14.84
CA ILE A 348 25.23 -0.20 -15.65
C ILE A 348 25.22 -1.41 -14.72
N HIS A 349 24.28 -2.32 -14.96
CA HIS A 349 24.31 -3.67 -14.44
C HIS A 349 24.51 -4.62 -15.62
N GLU A 350 25.57 -5.42 -15.57
CA GLU A 350 25.89 -6.43 -16.59
C GLU A 350 25.32 -7.78 -16.16
N TRP A 351 24.59 -8.42 -17.07
CA TRP A 351 23.98 -9.72 -16.84
C TRP A 351 24.90 -10.85 -17.34
N PRO A 352 24.76 -12.08 -16.81
CA PRO A 352 25.58 -13.22 -17.23
C PRO A 352 25.48 -13.58 -18.72
N ASP A 353 24.40 -13.19 -19.40
CA ASP A 353 24.19 -13.39 -20.83
C ASP A 353 24.85 -12.30 -21.71
N GLY A 354 25.58 -11.37 -21.10
CA GLY A 354 26.26 -10.27 -21.76
C GLY A 354 25.39 -9.04 -22.02
N THR A 355 24.09 -9.10 -21.67
CA THR A 355 23.18 -7.95 -21.80
C THR A 355 23.33 -6.98 -20.64
N ARG A 356 22.68 -5.81 -20.75
CA ARG A 356 22.83 -4.71 -19.79
C ARG A 356 21.50 -4.10 -19.36
N SER A 357 21.47 -3.66 -18.11
CA SER A 357 20.45 -2.73 -17.62
C SER A 357 21.07 -1.38 -17.24
N PHE A 358 20.35 -0.31 -17.52
CA PHE A 358 20.74 1.06 -17.20
C PHE A 358 19.83 1.63 -16.14
N ARG A 359 20.40 2.30 -15.13
CA ARG A 359 19.61 2.94 -14.08
C ARG A 359 19.09 4.31 -14.55
N PHE A 360 17.78 4.44 -14.58
CA PHE A 360 17.09 5.70 -14.88
C PHE A 360 16.39 6.30 -13.65
N GLY A 361 16.30 5.54 -12.56
CA GLY A 361 15.68 6.01 -11.32
C GLY A 361 14.18 6.21 -11.47
N ARG A 362 13.61 7.12 -10.68
CA ARG A 362 12.16 7.32 -10.60
C ARG A 362 11.52 7.84 -11.90
N VAL A 363 12.32 8.34 -12.83
CA VAL A 363 11.85 9.05 -14.03
C VAL A 363 11.13 8.13 -15.01
N ILE A 364 11.48 6.83 -15.05
CA ILE A 364 11.12 5.92 -16.16
C ILE A 364 10.47 4.62 -15.69
N ARG A 365 9.94 4.60 -14.47
CA ARG A 365 9.12 3.50 -13.97
C ARG A 365 7.94 3.21 -14.93
N HIS A 366 8.14 2.27 -15.86
CA HIS A 366 7.22 2.01 -16.97
C HIS A 366 6.54 0.67 -16.79
N ASP A 367 5.25 0.63 -17.13
CA ASP A 367 4.36 -0.53 -17.00
C ASP A 367 4.15 -1.27 -18.34
N ILE A 368 5.10 -1.08 -19.26
CA ILE A 368 5.13 -1.71 -20.59
C ILE A 368 6.20 -2.80 -20.61
N LEU A 369 5.83 -4.00 -21.05
CA LEU A 369 6.73 -5.12 -21.29
C LEU A 369 6.50 -5.60 -22.73
N ASP A 370 7.53 -5.47 -23.57
CA ASP A 370 7.52 -5.90 -24.97
C ASP A 370 6.43 -5.17 -25.78
N GLY A 371 6.38 -3.85 -25.65
CA GLY A 371 5.39 -2.99 -26.32
C GLY A 371 3.95 -3.15 -25.83
N GLN A 372 3.70 -3.96 -24.79
CA GLN A 372 2.35 -4.24 -24.27
C GLN A 372 2.18 -3.80 -22.83
N LYS A 373 1.01 -3.25 -22.53
CA LYS A 373 0.54 -3.01 -21.16
C LYS A 373 -0.15 -4.27 -20.64
N LEU A 374 0.52 -4.99 -19.74
CA LEU A 374 0.06 -6.29 -19.24
C LEU A 374 -0.59 -6.13 -17.86
N GLN A 375 -1.87 -5.82 -17.81
CA GLN A 375 -2.59 -5.51 -16.56
C GLN A 375 -3.89 -6.30 -16.47
N GLU A 376 -3.74 -7.60 -16.25
CA GLU A 376 -4.86 -8.51 -16.03
C GLU A 376 -5.28 -8.50 -14.55
N TYR A 377 -6.55 -8.81 -14.30
CA TYR A 377 -7.13 -8.88 -12.96
C TYR A 377 -7.93 -10.18 -12.83
N PRO A 378 -8.09 -10.73 -11.60
CA PRO A 378 -8.93 -11.89 -11.35
C PRO A 378 -10.33 -11.74 -11.96
N THR A 379 -10.85 -12.79 -12.58
CA THR A 379 -12.17 -12.76 -13.26
C THR A 379 -13.32 -12.51 -12.29
N ASN A 380 -13.19 -12.94 -11.03
CA ASN A 380 -14.14 -12.67 -9.96
C ASN A 380 -14.23 -11.17 -9.58
N TRP A 381 -13.37 -10.31 -10.10
CA TRP A 381 -13.42 -8.88 -9.86
C TRP A 381 -14.42 -8.11 -10.72
N ALA A 382 -14.82 -8.65 -11.88
CA ALA A 382 -15.63 -7.96 -12.89
C ALA A 382 -16.99 -7.43 -12.39
N SER A 383 -17.45 -7.88 -11.22
CA SER A 383 -18.70 -7.46 -10.58
C SER A 383 -18.68 -6.10 -9.86
N LEU A 384 -17.57 -5.34 -9.85
CA LEU A 384 -17.45 -4.08 -9.09
C LEU A 384 -17.05 -2.83 -9.90
N ASN A 385 -17.09 -2.88 -11.23
CA ASN A 385 -16.91 -1.67 -12.05
C ASN A 385 -18.25 -0.97 -12.32
#